data_AF-A0A534GGD5-F1
#
_entry.id   AF-A0A534GGD5-F1
#
_cell.length_a   1.000
_cell.length_b   1.000
_cell.length_c   1.000
_cell.angle_alpha   90.00
_cell.angle_beta   90.00
_cell.angle_gamma   90.00
#
_symmetry.space_group_name_H-M   'P 1'
#
loop_
_entity.id
_entity.type
_entity.pdbx_description
1 polymer ?
#
loop_
_entity_poly.entity_id
_entity_poly.type
_entity_poly.pdbx_seq_one_letter_code
_entity_poly.pdbx_strand_id
1 'polypeptide(L)'
;MRARRLRRRDGRRGADHLLGGARGRAQSLGRRNPRPARAELERRRHPLRRRALARPGAPDLSGRLGVRDDEPSGARTLRARAVSRGAVRSMSADDEEGLRNTLYRTTTRSGRRMTPMRRWLYRLIVPLALGIIRGWWLTCRVIRVEGVEHLDAALSRAPSLVPCYWHQHQLYCGKFLVEQRARGLTVGWLISPSVDGELGAMMVRRFGGAVIRGSSTHTGARALRDYYQALVRDDISPVITPDGPRGPRFEFKPGALLLSQMSGRPVLPMAYAASRAWLIKWDKFVIPVPFSRIAIAIGPPFYVPRVTDAALLERLAGEMEGELKRLYGVARAALRAR
;
A
#
# COMPACT_ATOMS: atom_id res chain seq x y z
N MET A 1 15.09 71.37 34.59
CA MET A 1 14.41 71.00 35.86
C MET A 1 14.67 69.51 36.09
N ARG A 2 15.56 69.07 37.00
CA ARG A 2 15.50 69.07 38.49
C ARG A 2 14.38 68.20 39.11
N ALA A 3 14.63 66.89 39.16
CA ALA A 3 14.69 65.99 40.33
C ALA A 3 13.79 66.16 41.59
N ARG A 4 13.55 64.99 42.24
CA ARG A 4 13.11 64.70 43.64
C ARG A 4 11.60 64.75 43.96
N ARG A 5 11.07 63.63 44.47
CA ARG A 5 10.82 63.28 45.90
C ARG A 5 10.50 61.77 45.96
N LEU A 6 11.14 60.91 46.78
CA LEU A 6 11.21 60.79 48.25
C LEU A 6 9.80 60.57 48.88
N ARG A 7 9.44 59.35 49.31
CA ARG A 7 9.84 58.57 50.54
C ARG A 7 8.96 58.87 51.77
N ARG A 8 8.18 57.88 52.23
CA ARG A 8 8.13 57.27 53.60
C ARG A 8 6.72 56.91 54.12
N ARG A 9 6.62 55.71 54.73
CA ARG A 9 5.85 55.30 55.93
C ARG A 9 4.31 55.45 55.90
N ASP A 10 3.51 54.72 56.69
CA ASP A 10 3.67 53.52 57.55
C ASP A 10 2.24 52.91 57.72
N GLY A 11 2.06 51.66 58.18
CA GLY A 11 0.76 51.26 58.77
C GLY A 11 0.20 49.84 58.55
N ARG A 12 0.77 48.85 59.25
CA ARG A 12 0.16 47.63 59.85
C ARG A 12 -1.31 47.23 59.51
N ARG A 13 -1.56 45.94 59.21
CA ARG A 13 -2.13 44.88 60.13
C ARG A 13 -2.52 43.58 59.38
N GLY A 14 -2.48 42.43 60.09
CA GLY A 14 -2.83 41.06 59.61
C GLY A 14 -1.60 40.30 59.08
N ALA A 15 -1.08 39.20 59.66
CA ALA A 15 -1.65 38.04 60.35
C ALA A 15 -2.64 37.24 59.49
N ASP A 16 -2.51 35.94 59.21
CA ASP A 16 -1.38 34.97 59.32
C ASP A 16 -1.71 33.81 58.30
N HIS A 17 -1.07 32.63 58.17
CA HIS A 17 -0.23 31.86 59.09
C HIS A 17 0.95 31.09 58.42
N LEU A 18 1.74 30.44 59.25
CA LEU A 18 3.08 29.88 59.04
C LEU A 18 3.15 28.47 58.41
N LEU A 19 4.23 28.24 57.65
CA LEU A 19 4.78 26.92 57.30
C LEU A 19 5.78 26.44 58.37
N GLY A 20 5.83 25.12 58.60
CA GLY A 20 6.90 24.43 59.35
C GLY A 20 6.36 23.26 60.19
N GLY A 21 7.02 22.10 60.28
CA GLY A 21 8.20 21.62 59.56
C GLY A 21 8.60 20.20 60.00
N ALA A 22 9.37 19.51 59.15
CA ALA A 22 10.23 18.33 59.40
C ALA A 22 9.77 17.19 60.35
N ARG A 23 9.75 15.94 59.83
CA ARG A 23 10.71 14.86 60.21
C ARG A 23 10.42 13.50 59.55
N GLY A 24 11.47 12.87 59.01
CA GLY A 24 11.70 11.42 59.23
C GLY A 24 11.43 10.43 58.08
N ARG A 25 12.47 9.61 57.81
CA ARG A 25 12.49 8.32 57.07
C ARG A 25 12.20 8.41 55.56
N ALA A 26 13.20 8.38 54.68
CA ALA A 26 14.16 7.29 54.37
C ALA A 26 13.55 6.13 53.57
N GLN A 27 13.81 6.12 52.26
CA GLN A 27 14.30 4.95 51.51
C GLN A 27 14.89 5.41 50.16
N SER A 28 16.07 4.89 49.83
CA SER A 28 16.91 5.35 48.72
C SER A 28 17.01 4.30 47.62
N LEU A 29 16.81 4.69 46.35
CA LEU A 29 17.33 3.93 45.20
C LEU A 29 17.83 4.87 44.11
N GLY A 30 19.17 5.05 44.07
CA GLY A 30 19.88 5.86 43.09
C GLY A 30 20.98 5.05 42.38
N ARG A 31 21.04 5.18 41.06
CA ARG A 31 22.00 4.60 40.09
C ARG A 31 23.46 4.44 40.60
N ARG A 32 24.15 3.36 40.16
CA ARG A 32 25.31 3.39 39.22
C ARG A 32 25.88 1.98 38.90
N ASN A 33 26.53 1.87 37.74
CA ASN A 33 27.35 0.73 37.22
C ASN A 33 28.77 0.78 37.86
N PRO A 34 29.65 -0.27 37.86
CA PRO A 34 30.14 -1.01 36.66
C PRO A 34 30.54 -2.53 36.85
N ARG A 35 31.22 -3.11 35.82
CA ARG A 35 31.75 -4.50 35.64
C ARG A 35 33.05 -4.79 36.47
N PRO A 36 33.87 -5.89 36.30
CA PRO A 36 33.72 -7.23 35.63
C PRO A 36 34.34 -8.48 36.40
N ALA A 37 34.06 -9.73 35.94
CA ALA A 37 34.90 -10.97 36.04
C ALA A 37 34.29 -12.07 35.10
N ARG A 38 34.97 -12.88 34.26
CA ARG A 38 36.01 -13.95 34.44
C ARG A 38 35.62 -15.03 35.49
N ALA A 39 35.67 -16.34 35.27
CA ALA A 39 35.83 -17.21 34.08
C ALA A 39 34.86 -18.43 34.27
N GLU A 40 34.71 -19.42 33.37
CA GLU A 40 35.50 -20.68 33.37
C GLU A 40 35.04 -21.60 32.20
N LEU A 41 35.97 -22.42 31.67
CA LEU A 41 35.90 -23.62 30.79
C LEU A 41 34.53 -24.21 30.33
N GLU A 42 34.35 -24.94 29.22
CA GLU A 42 35.08 -25.34 27.99
C GLU A 42 34.22 -26.49 27.33
N ARG A 43 34.64 -26.98 26.13
CA ARG A 43 34.31 -28.31 25.54
C ARG A 43 32.90 -28.51 24.94
N ARG A 44 32.84 -28.42 23.60
CA ARG A 44 32.85 -29.61 22.72
C ARG A 44 33.36 -29.24 21.32
N ARG A 45 34.23 -30.09 20.76
CA ARG A 45 35.00 -29.82 19.54
C ARG A 45 34.26 -30.31 18.28
N HIS A 46 34.30 -29.50 17.23
CA HIS A 46 34.05 -29.93 15.84
C HIS A 46 35.33 -30.56 15.25
N PRO A 47 35.27 -31.69 14.54
CA PRO A 47 36.37 -32.16 13.72
C PRO A 47 36.25 -31.60 12.29
N LEU A 48 37.17 -30.72 11.90
CA LEU A 48 37.48 -30.44 10.49
C LEU A 48 38.60 -31.39 10.05
N ARG A 49 38.42 -32.12 8.94
CA ARG A 49 39.52 -32.79 8.23
C ARG A 49 39.81 -32.06 6.92
N ARG A 50 40.95 -31.36 6.88
CA ARG A 50 41.64 -31.05 5.62
C ARG A 50 42.38 -32.30 5.13
N ARG A 51 42.39 -32.53 3.82
CA ARG A 51 43.53 -33.15 3.12
C ARG A 51 43.65 -32.47 1.75
N ALA A 52 44.88 -32.28 1.27
CA ALA A 52 45.20 -31.48 0.08
C ALA A 52 46.08 -32.25 -0.91
N LEU A 53 46.28 -31.66 -2.10
CA LEU A 53 47.17 -32.07 -3.21
C LEU A 53 46.63 -33.29 -4.00
N ALA A 54 46.56 -33.28 -5.34
CA ALA A 54 47.51 -32.74 -6.33
C ALA A 54 46.88 -32.34 -7.69
N ARG A 55 47.66 -31.64 -8.51
CA ARG A 55 47.52 -31.42 -9.97
C ARG A 55 48.64 -32.22 -10.67
N PRO A 56 48.50 -32.69 -11.93
CA PRO A 56 48.72 -31.84 -13.11
C PRO A 56 47.91 -32.24 -14.37
N GLY A 57 48.13 -31.53 -15.49
CA GLY A 57 47.75 -31.98 -16.84
C GLY A 57 46.91 -30.98 -17.63
N ALA A 58 47.56 -30.23 -18.52
CA ALA A 58 46.92 -29.53 -19.64
C ALA A 58 47.52 -30.05 -20.95
N PRO A 59 46.79 -29.91 -22.07
CA PRO A 59 47.43 -29.60 -23.34
C PRO A 59 46.83 -28.32 -23.95
N ASP A 60 47.72 -27.47 -24.46
CA ASP A 60 47.43 -26.43 -25.44
C ASP A 60 47.57 -27.03 -26.85
N LEU A 61 46.61 -26.75 -27.73
CA LEU A 61 46.82 -26.78 -29.18
C LEU A 61 46.04 -25.65 -29.85
N SER A 62 46.76 -24.60 -30.22
CA SER A 62 46.34 -23.59 -31.18
C SER A 62 45.88 -24.20 -32.52
N GLY A 63 44.75 -23.71 -33.06
CA GLY A 63 44.26 -24.06 -34.40
C GLY A 63 43.42 -22.93 -35.00
N ARG A 64 43.84 -22.42 -36.16
CA ARG A 64 43.22 -21.28 -36.87
C ARG A 64 42.11 -21.73 -37.83
N LEU A 65 41.23 -20.76 -38.13
CA LEU A 65 40.38 -20.62 -39.33
C LEU A 65 39.18 -21.57 -39.47
N GLY A 66 38.01 -20.99 -39.73
CA GLY A 66 36.77 -21.72 -40.00
C GLY A 66 35.51 -20.87 -39.88
N VAL A 67 35.40 -19.76 -40.63
CA VAL A 67 34.10 -19.11 -40.83
C VAL A 67 33.26 -20.05 -41.71
N ARG A 68 32.16 -20.57 -41.17
CA ARG A 68 31.05 -21.14 -41.93
C ARG A 68 29.74 -20.78 -41.24
N ASP A 69 28.84 -20.25 -42.03
CA ASP A 69 27.44 -20.03 -41.67
C ASP A 69 26.73 -21.37 -41.59
N ASP A 70 26.05 -21.64 -40.48
CA ASP A 70 25.03 -22.70 -40.38
C ASP A 70 23.85 -22.17 -39.58
N GLU A 71 22.74 -21.97 -40.30
CA GLU A 71 21.44 -21.50 -39.81
C GLU A 71 20.62 -22.71 -39.33
N PRO A 72 20.22 -22.81 -38.05
CA PRO A 72 19.32 -23.86 -37.60
C PRO A 72 17.87 -23.38 -37.52
N SER A 73 17.27 -23.11 -38.69
CA SER A 73 15.89 -23.44 -39.07
C SER A 73 15.02 -23.96 -37.91
N GLY A 74 14.48 -23.02 -37.13
CA GLY A 74 13.79 -23.32 -35.88
C GLY A 74 12.67 -22.33 -35.54
N ALA A 75 12.12 -21.64 -36.54
CA ALA A 75 11.11 -20.59 -36.40
C ALA A 75 9.74 -21.15 -35.92
N ARG A 76 9.66 -21.56 -34.65
CA ARG A 76 8.39 -21.71 -33.93
C ARG A 76 7.77 -20.34 -33.76
N THR A 77 6.98 -19.95 -34.75
CA THR A 77 6.07 -18.81 -34.71
C THR A 77 5.24 -18.86 -33.43
N LEU A 78 5.61 -18.03 -32.46
CA LEU A 78 4.72 -17.67 -31.36
C LEU A 78 3.53 -16.93 -31.98
N ARG A 79 2.50 -17.70 -32.37
CA ARG A 79 1.20 -17.14 -32.74
C ARG A 79 0.74 -16.27 -31.57
N ALA A 80 0.83 -14.95 -31.76
CA ALA A 80 0.13 -14.01 -30.91
C ALA A 80 -1.34 -14.42 -30.94
N ARG A 81 -1.83 -14.97 -29.82
CA ARG A 81 -3.26 -15.18 -29.64
C ARG A 81 -3.87 -13.80 -29.65
N ALA A 82 -4.50 -13.44 -30.78
CA ALA A 82 -5.37 -12.29 -30.85
C ALA A 82 -6.35 -12.40 -29.68
N VAL A 83 -6.26 -11.45 -28.74
CA VAL A 83 -7.20 -11.37 -27.63
C VAL A 83 -8.55 -11.04 -28.25
N SER A 84 -9.37 -12.06 -28.43
CA SER A 84 -10.74 -11.90 -28.88
C SER A 84 -11.42 -10.92 -27.92
N ARG A 85 -12.02 -9.87 -28.47
CA ARG A 85 -12.79 -8.88 -27.71
C ARG A 85 -14.07 -9.55 -27.17
N GLY A 86 -13.92 -10.38 -26.15
CA GLY A 86 -15.04 -10.95 -25.42
C GLY A 86 -15.83 -9.82 -24.76
N ALA A 87 -17.15 -9.83 -24.96
CA ALA A 87 -18.03 -8.89 -24.28
C ALA A 87 -17.84 -9.03 -22.76
N VAL A 88 -17.40 -7.95 -22.10
CA VAL A 88 -17.05 -7.95 -20.68
C VAL A 88 -18.33 -8.23 -19.86
N ARG A 89 -18.47 -9.49 -19.42
CA ARG A 89 -19.63 -9.99 -18.67
C ARG A 89 -19.85 -9.15 -17.41
N SER A 90 -21.09 -8.81 -17.11
CA SER A 90 -21.46 -8.32 -15.78
C SER A 90 -21.34 -9.48 -14.78
N MET A 91 -20.57 -9.30 -13.70
CA MET A 91 -20.46 -10.28 -12.62
C MET A 91 -21.86 -10.75 -12.17
N SER A 92 -22.07 -12.06 -12.09
CA SER A 92 -23.30 -12.64 -11.56
C SER A 92 -23.27 -12.71 -10.03
N ALA A 93 -24.37 -13.15 -9.43
CA ALA A 93 -24.41 -13.45 -7.99
C ALA A 93 -23.57 -14.69 -7.62
N ASP A 94 -23.25 -15.55 -8.58
CA ASP A 94 -22.51 -16.80 -8.38
C ASP A 94 -20.99 -16.54 -8.35
N ASP A 95 -20.51 -15.62 -9.19
CA ASP A 95 -19.15 -15.05 -9.10
C ASP A 95 -18.90 -14.43 -7.70
N GLU A 96 -19.97 -13.94 -7.05
CA GLU A 96 -19.92 -13.38 -5.70
C GLU A 96 -19.68 -14.46 -4.62
N GLU A 97 -20.12 -15.71 -4.83
CA GLU A 97 -20.01 -16.78 -3.86
C GLU A 97 -18.59 -17.37 -3.82
N GLY A 98 -17.91 -17.45 -4.96
CA GLY A 98 -16.49 -17.84 -5.04
C GLY A 98 -15.55 -16.91 -4.26
N LEU A 99 -15.91 -15.62 -4.13
CA LEU A 99 -15.14 -14.61 -3.40
C LEU A 99 -15.53 -14.46 -1.91
N ARG A 100 -16.45 -15.29 -1.39
CA ARG A 100 -16.91 -15.21 0.02
C ARG A 100 -16.01 -15.99 0.97
N ASN A 101 -15.20 -15.25 1.73
CA ASN A 101 -14.37 -15.79 2.81
C ASN A 101 -15.20 -16.22 4.04
N THR A 102 -15.64 -17.47 4.08
CA THR A 102 -16.53 -18.03 5.12
C THR A 102 -15.91 -18.05 6.52
N LEU A 103 -14.58 -18.17 6.64
CA LEU A 103 -13.88 -18.36 7.91
C LEU A 103 -13.63 -17.06 8.70
N TYR A 104 -13.76 -15.88 8.08
CA TYR A 104 -13.68 -14.60 8.81
C TYR A 104 -14.82 -14.44 9.83
N ARG A 105 -15.99 -15.05 9.56
CA ARG A 105 -17.13 -15.13 10.50
C ARG A 105 -16.75 -15.82 11.82
N THR A 106 -15.74 -16.67 11.82
CA THR A 106 -15.22 -17.37 13.00
C THR A 106 -14.20 -16.50 13.75
N THR A 107 -13.23 -15.91 13.05
CA THR A 107 -12.11 -15.16 13.67
C THR A 107 -12.52 -13.77 14.18
N THR A 108 -13.48 -13.10 13.54
CA THR A 108 -13.97 -11.78 13.97
C THR A 108 -15.48 -11.79 14.17
N ARG A 109 -15.92 -12.39 15.28
CA ARG A 109 -17.29 -12.19 15.79
C ARG A 109 -17.47 -10.74 16.27
N SER A 110 -17.69 -9.81 15.35
CA SER A 110 -18.44 -8.62 15.70
C SER A 110 -19.85 -9.06 16.08
N GLY A 111 -20.27 -8.80 17.32
CA GLY A 111 -21.62 -9.15 17.79
C GLY A 111 -22.74 -8.40 17.06
N ARG A 112 -22.41 -7.37 16.27
CA ARG A 112 -23.37 -6.61 15.45
C ARG A 112 -23.92 -7.50 14.33
N ARG A 113 -25.23 -7.73 14.34
CA ARG A 113 -25.97 -8.36 13.24
C ARG A 113 -26.56 -7.31 12.31
N MET A 114 -26.71 -7.65 11.02
CA MET A 114 -27.36 -6.79 10.03
C MET A 114 -28.89 -6.78 10.21
N THR A 115 -29.40 -5.84 10.99
CA THR A 115 -30.84 -5.67 11.25
C THR A 115 -31.60 -5.24 9.98
N PRO A 116 -32.90 -5.57 9.84
CA PRO A 116 -33.72 -5.13 8.71
C PRO A 116 -33.74 -3.59 8.55
N MET A 117 -33.87 -2.87 9.68
CA MET A 117 -33.80 -1.40 9.70
C MET A 117 -32.46 -0.87 9.13
N ARG A 118 -31.32 -1.47 9.49
CA ARG A 118 -30.01 -1.05 8.94
C ARG A 118 -29.90 -1.34 7.43
N ARG A 119 -30.51 -2.41 6.92
CA ARG A 119 -30.57 -2.67 5.46
C ARG A 119 -31.40 -1.61 4.73
N TRP A 120 -32.55 -1.24 5.27
CA TRP A 120 -33.37 -0.15 4.73
C TRP A 120 -32.62 1.20 4.76
N LEU A 121 -31.98 1.52 5.88
CA LEU A 121 -31.13 2.70 6.02
C LEU A 121 -30.00 2.71 4.98
N TYR A 122 -29.32 1.58 4.76
CA TYR A 122 -28.28 1.46 3.74
C TYR A 122 -28.81 1.60 2.31
N ARG A 123 -30.02 1.09 2.00
CA ARG A 123 -30.68 1.33 0.70
C ARG A 123 -30.95 2.81 0.42
N LEU A 124 -31.11 3.64 1.45
CA LEU A 124 -31.28 5.10 1.32
C LEU A 124 -29.93 5.85 1.32
N ILE A 125 -29.03 5.51 2.25
CA ILE A 125 -27.73 6.18 2.38
C ILE A 125 -26.82 5.93 1.17
N VAL A 126 -26.78 4.70 0.62
CA VAL A 126 -25.89 4.38 -0.51
C VAL A 126 -26.16 5.25 -1.75
N PRO A 127 -27.37 5.34 -2.33
CA PRO A 127 -27.61 6.19 -3.49
C PRO A 127 -27.36 7.68 -3.19
N LEU A 128 -27.69 8.17 -1.98
CA LEU A 128 -27.41 9.54 -1.58
C LEU A 128 -25.90 9.82 -1.51
N ALA A 129 -25.13 8.98 -0.81
CA ALA A 129 -23.68 9.12 -0.71
C ALA A 129 -22.99 9.03 -2.08
N LEU A 130 -23.46 8.13 -2.95
CA LEU A 130 -22.99 8.01 -4.34
C LEU A 130 -23.34 9.25 -5.16
N GLY A 131 -24.51 9.86 -4.96
CA GLY A 131 -24.90 11.12 -5.58
C GLY A 131 -23.99 12.26 -5.16
N ILE A 132 -23.70 12.37 -3.86
CA ILE A 132 -22.77 13.36 -3.30
C ILE A 132 -21.36 13.17 -3.88
N ILE A 133 -20.83 11.94 -3.90
CA ILE A 133 -19.48 11.66 -4.45
C ILE A 133 -19.43 11.92 -5.96
N ARG A 134 -20.46 11.56 -6.73
CA ARG A 134 -20.53 11.88 -8.16
C ARG A 134 -20.61 13.38 -8.41
N GLY A 135 -21.45 14.10 -7.67
CA GLY A 135 -21.51 15.57 -7.69
C GLY A 135 -20.16 16.20 -7.37
N TRP A 136 -19.47 15.70 -6.33
CA TRP A 136 -18.13 16.13 -5.98
C TRP A 136 -17.13 15.95 -7.14
N TRP A 137 -17.13 14.77 -7.75
CA TRP A 137 -16.28 14.46 -8.91
C TRP A 137 -16.61 15.29 -10.16
N LEU A 138 -17.82 15.83 -10.29
CA LEU A 138 -18.16 16.81 -11.34
C LEU A 138 -17.61 18.20 -11.04
N THR A 139 -17.52 18.61 -9.76
CA THR A 139 -16.91 19.90 -9.41
C THR A 139 -15.39 19.94 -9.62
N CYS A 140 -14.70 18.81 -9.55
CA CYS A 140 -13.23 18.73 -9.61
C CYS A 140 -12.76 18.26 -10.99
N ARG A 141 -11.83 18.98 -11.62
CA ARG A 141 -11.34 18.66 -12.97
C ARG A 141 -10.00 17.93 -12.93
N VAL A 142 -9.95 16.71 -13.45
CA VAL A 142 -8.67 16.08 -13.80
C VAL A 142 -8.11 16.82 -15.03
N ILE A 143 -6.96 17.47 -14.88
CA ILE A 143 -6.34 18.28 -15.92
C ILE A 143 -5.21 17.56 -16.66
N ARG A 144 -4.62 16.53 -16.04
CA ARG A 144 -3.44 15.85 -16.55
C ARG A 144 -3.35 14.43 -15.97
N VAL A 145 -2.98 13.48 -16.80
CA VAL A 145 -2.59 12.12 -16.42
C VAL A 145 -1.25 11.85 -17.08
N GLU A 146 -0.16 11.88 -16.31
CA GLU A 146 1.18 11.54 -16.80
C GLU A 146 1.38 10.02 -16.73
N GLY A 147 2.04 9.42 -17.72
CA GLY A 147 2.38 7.99 -17.74
C GLY A 147 1.20 7.05 -18.06
N VAL A 148 0.15 7.52 -18.75
CA VAL A 148 -1.00 6.67 -19.11
C VAL A 148 -0.60 5.48 -19.99
N GLU A 149 0.43 5.66 -20.82
CA GLU A 149 1.08 4.64 -21.63
C GLU A 149 1.64 3.48 -20.82
N HIS A 150 1.98 3.69 -19.53
CA HIS A 150 2.43 2.61 -18.64
C HIS A 150 1.30 1.67 -18.22
N LEU A 151 0.06 2.18 -18.13
CA LEU A 151 -1.12 1.32 -17.94
C LEU A 151 -1.34 0.45 -19.19
N ASP A 152 -1.25 1.02 -20.39
CA ASP A 152 -1.45 0.29 -21.63
C ASP A 152 -0.33 -0.76 -21.86
N ALA A 153 0.92 -0.42 -21.52
CA ALA A 153 2.03 -1.37 -21.50
C ALA A 153 1.84 -2.51 -20.47
N ALA A 154 1.16 -2.25 -19.34
CA ALA A 154 0.83 -3.28 -18.36
C ALA A 154 -0.30 -4.21 -18.86
N LEU A 155 -1.41 -3.64 -19.34
CA LEU A 155 -2.59 -4.36 -19.82
C LEU A 155 -2.31 -5.18 -21.09
N SER A 156 -1.41 -4.72 -21.95
CA SER A 156 -0.97 -5.49 -23.13
C SER A 156 -0.16 -6.75 -22.79
N ARG A 157 0.43 -6.82 -21.58
CA ARG A 157 1.24 -7.97 -21.13
C ARG A 157 0.47 -8.95 -20.24
N ALA A 158 -0.52 -8.48 -19.50
CA ALA A 158 -1.34 -9.33 -18.64
C ALA A 158 -2.77 -8.78 -18.48
N PRO A 159 -3.80 -9.66 -18.44
CA PRO A 159 -5.20 -9.24 -18.32
C PRO A 159 -5.57 -8.59 -16.97
N SER A 160 -4.67 -8.60 -15.99
CA SER A 160 -4.83 -7.99 -14.67
C SER A 160 -3.46 -7.64 -14.08
N LEU A 161 -3.43 -6.66 -13.17
CA LEU A 161 -2.25 -6.05 -12.57
C LEU A 161 -2.50 -5.67 -11.10
N VAL A 162 -1.48 -5.16 -10.40
CA VAL A 162 -1.60 -4.73 -8.99
C VAL A 162 -1.44 -3.21 -8.90
N PRO A 163 -2.54 -2.40 -8.92
CA PRO A 163 -2.43 -0.96 -8.76
C PRO A 163 -1.97 -0.63 -7.34
N CYS A 164 -0.93 0.18 -7.20
CA CYS A 164 -0.35 0.52 -5.91
C CYS A 164 -0.20 2.04 -5.73
N TYR A 165 -0.74 2.56 -4.62
CA TYR A 165 -0.71 3.97 -4.28
C TYR A 165 -0.91 4.18 -2.78
N TRP A 166 -0.43 5.29 -2.22
CA TRP A 166 -0.65 5.63 -0.81
C TRP A 166 -2.13 5.72 -0.44
N HIS A 167 -2.53 5.33 0.78
CA HIS A 167 -3.93 5.30 1.23
C HIS A 167 -4.67 6.62 0.98
N GLN A 168 -4.01 7.74 1.26
CA GLN A 168 -4.52 9.09 1.00
C GLN A 168 -4.82 9.40 -0.48
N HIS A 169 -4.30 8.62 -1.43
CA HIS A 169 -4.50 8.78 -2.88
C HIS A 169 -5.71 7.97 -3.43
N GLN A 170 -6.42 7.22 -2.58
CA GLN A 170 -7.49 6.32 -3.02
C GLN A 170 -8.66 6.99 -3.74
N LEU A 171 -8.99 8.24 -3.41
CA LEU A 171 -10.16 8.92 -3.99
C LEU A 171 -10.08 9.13 -5.51
N TYR A 172 -8.92 9.58 -6.04
CA TYR A 172 -8.76 9.84 -7.48
C TYR A 172 -7.99 8.75 -8.23
N CYS A 173 -7.04 8.06 -7.60
CA CYS A 173 -6.46 6.87 -8.21
C CYS A 173 -7.51 5.76 -8.37
N GLY A 174 -8.38 5.57 -7.36
CA GLY A 174 -9.50 4.63 -7.45
C GLY A 174 -10.54 5.02 -8.50
N LYS A 175 -10.95 6.30 -8.55
CA LYS A 175 -11.84 6.83 -9.61
C LYS A 175 -11.29 6.54 -11.00
N PHE A 176 -10.05 6.96 -11.26
CA PHE A 176 -9.39 6.76 -12.55
C PHE A 176 -9.37 5.30 -12.97
N LEU A 177 -8.98 4.38 -12.06
CA LEU A 177 -8.90 2.95 -12.36
C LEU A 177 -10.27 2.35 -12.71
N VAL A 178 -11.33 2.71 -12.01
CA VAL A 178 -12.72 2.29 -12.33
C VAL A 178 -13.13 2.78 -13.72
N GLU A 179 -12.73 3.99 -14.09
CA GLU A 179 -13.00 4.57 -15.42
C GLU A 179 -12.25 3.82 -16.56
N GLN A 180 -11.22 3.01 -16.25
CA GLN A 180 -10.50 2.22 -17.26
C GLN A 180 -11.15 0.86 -17.59
N ARG A 181 -12.38 0.58 -17.13
CA ARG A 181 -13.10 -0.65 -17.46
C ARG A 181 -13.24 -0.89 -18.96
N ALA A 182 -13.35 0.17 -19.76
CA ALA A 182 -13.38 0.07 -21.23
C ALA A 182 -12.06 -0.44 -21.85
N ARG A 183 -10.93 -0.35 -21.12
CA ARG A 183 -9.64 -0.94 -21.49
C ARG A 183 -9.49 -2.41 -21.03
N GLY A 184 -10.56 -3.02 -20.50
CA GLY A 184 -10.54 -4.38 -19.95
C GLY A 184 -10.12 -4.46 -18.48
N LEU A 185 -9.77 -3.35 -17.83
CA LEU A 185 -9.34 -3.35 -16.43
C LEU A 185 -10.53 -3.52 -15.46
N THR A 186 -10.61 -4.66 -14.78
CA THR A 186 -11.47 -4.83 -13.61
C THR A 186 -10.66 -4.62 -12.35
N VAL A 187 -11.00 -3.62 -11.53
CA VAL A 187 -10.30 -3.34 -10.25
C VAL A 187 -11.12 -3.77 -9.04
N GLY A 188 -10.43 -4.27 -8.00
CA GLY A 188 -11.03 -4.74 -6.76
C GLY A 188 -10.39 -4.15 -5.51
N TRP A 189 -11.18 -4.08 -4.42
CA TRP A 189 -10.71 -3.65 -3.09
C TRP A 189 -10.97 -4.73 -2.04
N LEU A 190 -10.05 -4.88 -1.10
CA LEU A 190 -10.25 -5.70 0.09
C LEU A 190 -11.12 -4.96 1.10
N ILE A 191 -12.28 -5.53 1.43
CA ILE A 191 -13.25 -4.93 2.33
C ILE A 191 -13.61 -5.93 3.44
N SER A 192 -13.62 -5.44 4.68
CA SER A 192 -13.99 -6.23 5.85
C SER A 192 -15.38 -6.86 5.67
N PRO A 193 -15.55 -8.17 5.94
CA PRO A 193 -16.87 -8.81 6.03
C PRO A 193 -17.73 -8.39 7.25
N SER A 194 -17.33 -7.35 7.99
CA SER A 194 -18.12 -6.78 9.08
C SER A 194 -19.32 -5.98 8.55
N VAL A 195 -20.34 -5.79 9.39
CA VAL A 195 -21.54 -4.99 9.05
C VAL A 195 -21.19 -3.58 8.57
N ASP A 196 -20.18 -2.97 9.19
CA ASP A 196 -19.74 -1.61 8.87
C ASP A 196 -18.93 -1.57 7.54
N GLY A 197 -18.30 -2.70 7.16
CA GLY A 197 -17.68 -2.89 5.84
C GLY A 197 -18.70 -3.08 4.70
N GLU A 198 -19.94 -3.47 5.00
CA GLU A 198 -20.97 -3.67 3.97
C GLU A 198 -21.30 -2.38 3.21
N LEU A 199 -21.30 -1.24 3.92
CA LEU A 199 -21.49 0.08 3.29
C LEU A 199 -20.41 0.36 2.23
N GLY A 200 -19.15 0.04 2.55
CA GLY A 200 -18.03 0.12 1.60
C GLY A 200 -18.20 -0.83 0.42
N ALA A 201 -18.63 -2.07 0.68
CA ALA A 201 -18.85 -3.06 -0.37
C ALA A 201 -19.94 -2.64 -1.36
N MET A 202 -21.08 -2.13 -0.89
CA MET A 202 -22.14 -1.60 -1.75
C MET A 202 -21.66 -0.40 -2.57
N MET A 203 -20.90 0.53 -1.98
CA MET A 203 -20.34 1.66 -2.72
C MET A 203 -19.39 1.22 -3.83
N VAL A 204 -18.41 0.34 -3.54
CA VAL A 204 -17.44 -0.15 -4.53
C VAL A 204 -18.15 -0.87 -5.69
N ARG A 205 -19.09 -1.78 -5.40
CA ARG A 205 -19.92 -2.44 -6.43
C ARG A 205 -20.67 -1.43 -7.31
N ARG A 206 -21.24 -0.38 -6.72
CA ARG A 206 -22.05 0.63 -7.43
C ARG A 206 -21.24 1.73 -8.13
N PHE A 207 -19.94 1.81 -7.85
CA PHE A 207 -18.97 2.49 -8.71
C PHE A 207 -18.50 1.60 -9.87
N GLY A 208 -18.56 0.27 -9.74
CA GLY A 208 -18.18 -0.69 -10.78
C GLY A 208 -16.88 -1.46 -10.48
N GLY A 209 -16.39 -1.41 -9.23
CA GLY A 209 -15.29 -2.22 -8.76
C GLY A 209 -15.74 -3.54 -8.12
N ALA A 210 -14.85 -4.53 -8.11
CA ALA A 210 -15.04 -5.79 -7.41
C ALA A 210 -14.76 -5.67 -5.90
N VAL A 211 -15.33 -6.58 -5.11
CA VAL A 211 -15.16 -6.62 -3.65
C VAL A 211 -14.55 -7.95 -3.23
N ILE A 212 -13.32 -7.88 -2.72
CA ILE A 212 -12.59 -9.02 -2.16
C ILE A 212 -12.85 -9.00 -0.64
N ARG A 213 -13.43 -10.07 -0.08
CA ARG A 213 -13.89 -10.07 1.32
C ARG A 213 -12.80 -10.55 2.28
N GLY A 214 -12.20 -9.63 3.05
CA GLY A 214 -11.17 -9.97 4.04
C GLY A 214 -10.62 -8.78 4.83
N SER A 215 -9.53 -8.99 5.56
CA SER A 215 -8.86 -7.95 6.36
C SER A 215 -7.34 -8.05 6.28
N SER A 216 -6.68 -7.01 5.78
CA SER A 216 -5.21 -6.93 5.74
C SER A 216 -4.60 -6.93 7.15
N THR A 217 -5.29 -6.36 8.14
CA THR A 217 -4.80 -6.24 9.52
C THR A 217 -5.02 -7.49 10.36
N HIS A 218 -6.09 -8.25 10.14
CA HIS A 218 -6.43 -9.41 10.99
C HIS A 218 -6.14 -10.76 10.32
N THR A 219 -5.93 -10.77 9.00
CA THR A 219 -5.81 -12.01 8.21
C THR A 219 -4.75 -11.89 7.11
N GLY A 220 -3.64 -11.17 7.34
CA GLY A 220 -2.66 -10.76 6.33
C GLY A 220 -2.31 -11.80 5.25
N ALA A 221 -1.82 -12.99 5.64
CA ALA A 221 -1.47 -14.06 4.68
C ALA A 221 -2.67 -14.59 3.89
N ARG A 222 -3.85 -14.65 4.50
CA ARG A 222 -5.11 -15.03 3.83
C ARG A 222 -5.62 -13.93 2.91
N ALA A 223 -5.51 -12.66 3.30
CA ALA A 223 -5.82 -11.54 2.42
C ALA A 223 -4.91 -11.53 1.17
N LEU A 224 -3.62 -11.86 1.32
CA LEU A 224 -2.69 -12.02 0.20
C LEU A 224 -3.09 -13.20 -0.72
N ARG A 225 -3.51 -14.33 -0.14
CA ARG A 225 -4.07 -15.47 -0.91
C ARG A 225 -5.35 -15.09 -1.66
N ASP A 226 -6.27 -14.39 -1.01
CA ASP A 226 -7.55 -13.99 -1.61
C ASP A 226 -7.33 -12.95 -2.73
N TYR A 227 -6.37 -12.04 -2.54
CA TYR A 227 -5.87 -11.17 -3.62
C TYR A 227 -5.26 -11.97 -4.78
N TYR A 228 -4.43 -12.98 -4.50
CA TYR A 228 -3.83 -13.83 -5.53
C TYR A 228 -4.91 -14.59 -6.33
N GLN A 229 -5.94 -15.11 -5.67
CA GLN A 229 -7.06 -15.77 -6.34
C GLN A 229 -7.80 -14.80 -7.27
N ALA A 230 -8.22 -13.64 -6.75
CA ALA A 230 -8.89 -12.60 -7.54
C ALA A 230 -8.05 -12.14 -8.75
N LEU A 231 -6.74 -11.96 -8.55
CA LEU A 231 -5.81 -11.49 -9.58
C LEU A 231 -5.53 -12.53 -10.66
N VAL A 232 -5.36 -13.80 -10.31
CA VAL A 232 -4.88 -14.85 -11.22
C VAL A 232 -6.00 -15.68 -11.84
N ARG A 233 -7.14 -15.84 -11.15
CA ARG A 233 -8.28 -16.65 -11.61
C ARG A 233 -9.39 -15.81 -12.22
N ASP A 234 -9.68 -14.66 -11.61
CA ASP A 234 -10.84 -13.84 -11.93
C ASP A 234 -10.46 -12.57 -12.72
N ASP A 235 -9.15 -12.39 -12.99
CA ASP A 235 -8.51 -11.20 -13.58
C ASP A 235 -8.91 -9.85 -12.93
N ILE A 236 -9.29 -9.90 -11.64
CA ILE A 236 -9.57 -8.74 -10.82
C ILE A 236 -8.25 -8.16 -10.31
N SER A 237 -7.89 -6.97 -10.77
CA SER A 237 -6.71 -6.21 -10.36
C SER A 237 -6.89 -5.63 -8.95
N PRO A 238 -6.23 -6.17 -7.90
CA PRO A 238 -6.50 -5.78 -6.53
C PRO A 238 -5.67 -4.55 -6.17
N VAL A 239 -6.34 -3.47 -5.78
CA VAL A 239 -5.70 -2.25 -5.30
C VAL A 239 -5.03 -2.50 -3.95
N ILE A 240 -3.75 -2.15 -3.85
CA ILE A 240 -3.00 -2.21 -2.59
C ILE A 240 -2.52 -0.81 -2.18
N THR A 241 -2.93 -0.41 -0.97
CA THR A 241 -2.42 0.77 -0.27
C THR A 241 -1.33 0.34 0.71
N PRO A 242 -0.03 0.56 0.41
CA PRO A 242 1.06 -0.12 1.09
C PRO A 242 1.37 0.48 2.47
N ASP A 243 1.01 1.74 2.73
CA ASP A 243 0.97 2.34 4.06
C ASP A 243 -0.25 1.84 4.86
N GLY A 244 -1.40 1.75 4.20
CA GLY A 244 -2.67 1.30 4.77
C GLY A 244 -3.32 2.32 5.73
N PRO A 245 -4.59 2.10 6.13
CA PRO A 245 -5.39 3.10 6.86
C PRO A 245 -4.90 3.43 8.28
N ARG A 246 -4.07 2.56 8.87
CA ARG A 246 -3.46 2.77 10.20
C ARG A 246 -2.03 3.33 10.12
N GLY A 247 -1.48 3.49 8.90
CA GLY A 247 -0.12 3.94 8.68
C GLY A 247 0.96 2.96 9.20
N PRO A 248 2.18 3.44 9.45
CA PRO A 248 2.64 4.83 9.24
C PRO A 248 2.52 5.29 7.78
N ARG A 249 2.38 6.61 7.56
CA ARG A 249 2.16 7.18 6.23
C ARG A 249 3.45 7.21 5.42
N PHE A 250 3.34 6.92 4.12
CA PHE A 250 4.47 6.89 3.19
C PHE A 250 5.59 5.90 3.56
N GLU A 251 5.23 4.83 4.28
CA GLU A 251 6.07 3.67 4.54
C GLU A 251 5.53 2.47 3.73
N PHE A 252 6.37 1.87 2.91
CA PHE A 252 5.93 0.83 1.96
C PHE A 252 5.99 -0.57 2.56
N LYS A 253 4.84 -1.23 2.72
CA LYS A 253 4.76 -2.64 3.14
C LYS A 253 4.82 -3.57 1.92
N PRO A 254 5.53 -4.72 1.99
CA PRO A 254 5.86 -5.55 0.82
C PRO A 254 4.69 -6.31 0.20
N GLY A 255 3.44 -6.13 0.67
CA GLY A 255 2.28 -6.91 0.22
C GLY A 255 2.01 -6.83 -1.30
N ALA A 256 2.25 -5.68 -1.93
CA ALA A 256 2.13 -5.56 -3.39
C ALA A 256 3.25 -6.29 -4.15
N LEU A 257 4.47 -6.26 -3.60
CA LEU A 257 5.63 -6.94 -4.20
C LEU A 257 5.52 -8.46 -4.07
N LEU A 258 5.10 -8.96 -2.90
CA LEU A 258 4.81 -10.38 -2.68
C LEU A 258 3.70 -10.88 -3.63
N LEU A 259 2.64 -10.09 -3.81
CA LEU A 259 1.57 -10.45 -4.74
C LEU A 259 2.07 -10.48 -6.20
N SER A 260 2.88 -9.51 -6.60
CA SER A 260 3.52 -9.47 -7.93
C SER A 260 4.45 -10.68 -8.14
N GLN A 261 5.31 -10.99 -7.17
CA GLN A 261 6.21 -12.15 -7.18
C GLN A 261 5.45 -13.47 -7.37
N MET A 262 4.41 -13.70 -6.56
CA MET A 262 3.62 -14.93 -6.60
C MET A 262 2.87 -15.08 -7.92
N SER A 263 2.26 -14.00 -8.42
CA SER A 263 1.37 -14.02 -9.59
C SER A 263 2.06 -13.82 -10.93
N GLY A 264 3.26 -13.25 -10.94
CA GLY A 264 3.93 -12.75 -12.15
C GLY A 264 3.29 -11.51 -12.78
N ARG A 265 2.26 -10.91 -12.15
CA ARG A 265 1.59 -9.69 -12.64
C ARG A 265 2.35 -8.44 -12.17
N PRO A 266 2.39 -7.35 -12.96
CA PRO A 266 3.12 -6.15 -12.57
C PRO A 266 2.43 -5.37 -11.43
N VAL A 267 3.23 -4.73 -10.58
CA VAL A 267 2.79 -3.59 -9.78
C VAL A 267 2.72 -2.37 -10.68
N LEU A 268 1.59 -1.65 -10.68
CA LEU A 268 1.43 -0.37 -11.36
C LEU A 268 1.46 0.75 -10.31
N PRO A 269 2.60 1.43 -10.09
CA PRO A 269 2.70 2.50 -9.11
C PRO A 269 1.97 3.75 -9.60
N MET A 270 1.24 4.40 -8.69
CA MET A 270 0.41 5.57 -8.99
C MET A 270 0.43 6.60 -7.85
N ALA A 271 0.24 7.87 -8.20
CA ALA A 271 -0.07 8.93 -7.26
C ALA A 271 -1.03 9.95 -7.88
N TYR A 272 -1.70 10.75 -7.04
CA TYR A 272 -2.37 11.96 -7.51
C TYR A 272 -2.04 13.15 -6.62
N ALA A 273 -2.16 14.34 -7.19
CA ALA A 273 -2.10 15.60 -6.46
C ALA A 273 -3.34 16.45 -6.79
N ALA A 274 -3.77 17.27 -5.83
CA ALA A 274 -4.83 18.25 -6.00
C ALA A 274 -4.29 19.67 -5.76
N SER A 275 -4.80 20.64 -6.50
CA SER A 275 -4.41 22.06 -6.34
C SER A 275 -4.77 22.62 -4.96
N ARG A 276 -5.87 22.13 -4.37
CA ARG A 276 -6.38 22.49 -3.04
C ARG A 276 -7.03 21.23 -2.45
N ALA A 277 -6.82 20.96 -1.16
CA ALA A 277 -7.43 19.81 -0.50
C ALA A 277 -7.60 20.05 1.00
N TRP A 278 -8.62 19.42 1.57
CA TRP A 278 -8.72 19.19 3.01
C TRP A 278 -7.97 17.90 3.35
N LEU A 279 -7.34 17.90 4.53
CA LEU A 279 -6.69 16.72 5.11
C LEU A 279 -7.51 16.27 6.31
N ILE A 280 -8.04 15.04 6.27
CA ILE A 280 -8.73 14.48 7.42
C ILE A 280 -7.75 14.35 8.59
N LYS A 281 -8.15 14.75 9.81
CA LYS A 281 -7.20 14.87 10.94
C LYS A 281 -6.55 13.53 11.32
N TRP A 282 -7.26 12.40 11.22
CA TRP A 282 -6.85 11.09 11.75
C TRP A 282 -5.89 10.31 10.85
N ASP A 283 -6.17 10.19 9.54
CA ASP A 283 -5.37 9.42 8.56
C ASP A 283 -4.67 10.31 7.51
N LYS A 284 -4.93 11.62 7.54
CA LYS A 284 -4.49 12.61 6.53
C LYS A 284 -4.96 12.26 5.12
N PHE A 285 -6.10 11.59 5.00
CA PHE A 285 -6.75 11.36 3.70
C PHE A 285 -6.98 12.69 2.98
N VAL A 286 -6.64 12.73 1.70
CA VAL A 286 -6.71 13.93 0.86
C VAL A 286 -8.10 13.98 0.23
N ILE A 287 -8.90 14.98 0.61
CA ILE A 287 -10.17 15.31 -0.05
C ILE A 287 -9.95 16.61 -0.83
N PRO A 288 -9.82 16.56 -2.17
CA PRO A 288 -9.69 17.76 -2.99
C PRO A 288 -10.94 18.63 -2.86
N VAL A 289 -10.79 19.91 -2.54
CA VAL A 289 -11.96 20.80 -2.36
C VAL A 289 -12.69 21.00 -3.69
N PRO A 290 -13.99 21.33 -3.70
CA PRO A 290 -14.71 21.61 -4.94
C PRO A 290 -13.97 22.60 -5.85
N PHE A 291 -14.06 22.42 -7.17
CA PHE A 291 -13.35 23.21 -8.18
C PHE A 291 -11.81 23.07 -8.15
N SER A 292 -11.28 22.04 -7.51
CA SER A 292 -9.85 21.71 -7.59
C SER A 292 -9.46 21.12 -8.94
N ARG A 293 -8.24 21.48 -9.37
CA ARG A 293 -7.54 20.79 -10.45
C ARG A 293 -6.83 19.57 -9.87
N ILE A 294 -6.96 18.42 -10.54
CA ILE A 294 -6.33 17.15 -10.17
C ILE A 294 -5.34 16.76 -11.25
N ALA A 295 -4.16 16.29 -10.84
CA ALA A 295 -3.21 15.63 -11.72
C ALA A 295 -2.91 14.24 -11.17
N ILE A 296 -2.82 13.25 -12.06
CA ILE A 296 -2.47 11.87 -11.75
C ILE A 296 -1.12 11.58 -12.42
N ALA A 297 -0.26 10.83 -11.73
CA ALA A 297 0.97 10.30 -12.30
C ALA A 297 1.00 8.79 -12.11
N ILE A 298 1.30 8.08 -13.19
CA ILE A 298 1.44 6.62 -13.25
C ILE A 298 2.90 6.34 -13.58
N GLY A 299 3.52 5.38 -12.91
CA GLY A 299 4.89 4.95 -13.18
C GLY A 299 4.93 3.68 -14.03
N PRO A 300 6.12 3.31 -14.54
CA PRO A 300 6.30 2.11 -15.36
C PRO A 300 5.88 0.84 -14.59
N PRO A 301 5.31 -0.18 -15.29
CA PRO A 301 4.92 -1.43 -14.65
C PRO A 301 6.13 -2.17 -14.10
N PHE A 302 6.13 -2.42 -12.79
CA PHE A 302 7.22 -3.01 -12.06
C PHE A 302 6.99 -4.52 -11.84
N TYR A 303 7.96 -5.35 -12.18
CA TYR A 303 7.87 -6.81 -12.07
C TYR A 303 8.83 -7.31 -11.00
N VAL A 304 8.31 -8.08 -10.04
CA VAL A 304 9.15 -8.73 -9.01
C VAL A 304 9.62 -10.09 -9.51
N PRO A 305 10.94 -10.40 -9.49
CA PRO A 305 11.46 -11.72 -9.83
C PRO A 305 10.86 -12.82 -8.94
N ARG A 306 10.57 -14.00 -9.51
CA ARG A 306 10.01 -15.13 -8.74
C ARG A 306 10.91 -15.58 -7.59
N VAL A 307 12.22 -15.57 -7.80
CA VAL A 307 13.22 -15.85 -6.76
C VAL A 307 13.72 -14.52 -6.21
N THR A 308 13.39 -14.25 -4.96
CA THR A 308 13.75 -13.02 -4.24
C THR A 308 14.05 -13.43 -2.80
N ASP A 309 15.22 -13.07 -2.27
CA ASP A 309 15.53 -13.23 -0.85
C ASP A 309 14.97 -12.04 -0.04
N ALA A 310 15.07 -12.10 1.30
CA ALA A 310 14.53 -11.04 2.14
C ALA A 310 15.20 -9.68 1.89
N ALA A 311 16.51 -9.66 1.63
CA ALA A 311 17.29 -8.45 1.40
C ALA A 311 16.92 -7.78 0.07
N LEU A 312 16.73 -8.55 -1.00
CA LEU A 312 16.25 -8.03 -2.28
C LEU A 312 14.82 -7.51 -2.13
N LEU A 313 13.92 -8.23 -1.42
CA LEU A 313 12.53 -7.76 -1.22
C LEU A 313 12.48 -6.43 -0.45
N GLU A 314 13.32 -6.26 0.57
CA GLU A 314 13.47 -5.01 1.32
C GLU A 314 14.01 -3.87 0.44
N ARG A 315 15.03 -4.16 -0.39
CA ARG A 315 15.53 -3.20 -1.39
C ARG A 315 14.44 -2.78 -2.38
N LEU A 316 13.69 -3.73 -2.94
CA LEU A 316 12.61 -3.44 -3.88
C LEU A 316 11.46 -2.65 -3.22
N ALA A 317 11.22 -2.86 -1.91
CA ALA A 317 10.28 -2.06 -1.12
C ALA A 317 10.76 -0.59 -1.01
N GLY A 318 12.05 -0.36 -0.75
CA GLY A 318 12.65 0.97 -0.75
C GLY A 318 12.61 1.66 -2.13
N GLU A 319 12.92 0.93 -3.20
CA GLU A 319 12.81 1.43 -4.58
C GLU A 319 11.36 1.82 -4.93
N MET A 320 10.38 0.98 -4.58
CA MET A 320 8.96 1.25 -4.82
C MET A 320 8.41 2.39 -3.96
N GLU A 321 8.87 2.54 -2.71
CA GLU A 321 8.57 3.69 -1.86
C GLU A 321 9.07 5.00 -2.48
N GLY A 322 10.33 4.99 -2.96
CA GLY A 322 10.94 6.10 -3.68
C GLY A 322 10.15 6.47 -4.93
N GLU A 323 9.72 5.48 -5.71
CA GLU A 323 8.92 5.67 -6.93
C GLU A 323 7.55 6.29 -6.63
N LEU A 324 6.81 5.78 -5.63
CA LEU A 324 5.52 6.37 -5.24
C LEU A 324 5.67 7.80 -4.68
N LYS A 325 6.80 8.12 -4.02
CA LYS A 325 7.14 9.49 -3.59
C LYS A 325 7.48 10.39 -4.80
N ARG A 326 8.24 9.87 -5.77
CA ARG A 326 8.59 10.56 -7.04
C ARG A 326 7.36 10.87 -7.86
N LEU A 327 6.46 9.91 -8.08
CA LEU A 327 5.20 10.08 -8.81
C LEU A 327 4.30 11.13 -8.15
N TYR A 328 4.25 11.19 -6.82
CA TYR A 328 3.54 12.27 -6.13
C TYR A 328 4.18 13.64 -6.41
N GLY A 329 5.51 13.72 -6.51
CA GLY A 329 6.23 14.90 -7.00
C GLY A 329 5.84 15.29 -8.44
N VAL A 330 5.81 14.32 -9.37
CA VAL A 330 5.39 14.53 -10.77
C VAL A 330 3.97 15.07 -10.84
N ALA A 331 3.01 14.44 -10.15
CA ALA A 331 1.63 14.91 -10.09
C ALA A 331 1.52 16.33 -9.52
N ARG A 332 2.33 16.70 -8.51
CA ARG A 332 2.37 18.07 -7.98
C ARG A 332 2.97 19.08 -8.96
N ALA A 333 3.95 18.68 -9.78
CA ALA A 333 4.54 19.53 -10.82
C ALA A 333 3.55 19.76 -11.97
N ALA A 334 2.83 18.73 -12.40
CA ALA A 334 1.79 18.81 -13.43
C ALA A 334 0.63 19.78 -13.11
N LEU A 335 0.39 20.09 -11.83
CA LEU A 335 -0.56 21.14 -11.42
C LEU A 335 -0.04 22.57 -11.66
N ARG A 336 1.27 22.76 -11.86
CA ARG A 336 1.94 24.06 -12.02
C ARG A 336 2.27 24.40 -13.47
N ALA A 337 2.45 23.40 -14.32
CA ALA A 337 2.44 23.59 -15.77
C ALA A 337 1.13 24.31 -16.15
N ARG A 338 1.26 25.36 -16.95
CA ARG A 338 0.13 26.18 -17.45
C ARG A 338 -0.25 25.72 -18.84
#